data_AF-A0A4Y2H0E0-F1
#
_entry.id   AF-A0A4Y2H0E0-F1
#
_cell.length_a   1.000
_cell.length_b   1.000
_cell.length_c   1.000
_cell.angle_alpha   90.00
_cell.angle_beta   90.00
_cell.angle_gamma   90.00
#
_symmetry.space_group_name_H-M   'P 1'
#
loop_
_entity.id
_entity.type
_entity.pdbx_description
1 polymer ?
#
loop_
_entity_poly.entity_id
_entity_poly.type
_entity_poly.pdbx_seq_one_letter_code
_entity_poly.pdbx_strand_id
1 'polypeptide(L)'
;MANLFAYLDTSTDHIIAFPDTLFSRNIVCEIHLSDFSFQNKAHPVFLIEDLFEEAVSKEFYDYHIIATDASKSHSFTSIAGISTLQSFVYRIHPINSIFTAEALAICQALDELSVTDKNLLSLTDSYSVLQALKCLTIKSPKVIHRLAGKIFVRKNFNQKICLVWTPGHSLIHWNEKADLLAKTVTESHPFIEWIASEDIISHFQTISLQKTNHSFENSKYQESIGDIPTMLTPWLKNRRGYHYCTTFNPDDYYSGAIA
;
A
#
# COMPACT_ATOMS: atom_id res chain seq x y z
N MET A 1 19.12 -7.78 -19.15
CA MET A 1 17.78 -8.15 -18.65
C MET A 1 17.75 -9.55 -18.06
N ALA A 2 18.19 -10.62 -18.76
CA ALA A 2 18.17 -11.99 -18.23
C ALA A 2 18.91 -12.18 -16.86
N ASN A 3 20.09 -11.56 -16.68
CA ASN A 3 20.82 -11.61 -15.40
C ASN A 3 20.16 -10.82 -14.24
N LEU A 4 19.23 -9.92 -14.53
CA LEU A 4 18.50 -9.14 -13.51
C LEU A 4 17.38 -10.00 -12.88
N PHE A 5 16.69 -10.77 -13.71
CA PHE A 5 15.59 -11.65 -13.29
C PHE A 5 16.09 -12.91 -12.58
N ALA A 6 17.27 -13.41 -12.95
CA ALA A 6 17.93 -14.49 -12.20
C ALA A 6 18.28 -14.10 -10.75
N TYR A 7 18.44 -12.80 -10.45
CA TYR A 7 18.70 -12.31 -9.09
C TYR A 7 17.42 -12.12 -8.27
N LEU A 8 16.29 -11.89 -8.95
CA LEU A 8 14.98 -11.71 -8.32
C LEU A 8 14.18 -13.01 -8.22
N ASP A 9 14.72 -14.13 -8.72
CA ASP A 9 14.06 -15.44 -8.81
C ASP A 9 12.59 -15.36 -9.28
N THR A 10 12.31 -14.51 -10.28
CA THR A 10 10.95 -14.22 -10.74
C THR A 10 10.84 -14.08 -12.25
N SER A 11 9.73 -14.57 -12.81
CA SER A 11 9.38 -14.41 -14.23
C SER A 11 8.87 -13.00 -14.55
N THR A 12 9.07 -12.54 -15.79
CA THR A 12 8.60 -11.23 -16.26
C THR A 12 7.08 -11.06 -16.20
N ASP A 13 6.34 -12.17 -16.26
CA ASP A 13 4.86 -12.16 -16.26
C ASP A 13 4.27 -11.76 -14.90
N HIS A 14 5.08 -11.77 -13.85
CA HIS A 14 4.66 -11.41 -12.49
C HIS A 14 4.98 -9.95 -12.12
N ILE A 15 5.61 -9.20 -13.03
CA ILE A 15 5.92 -7.79 -12.84
C ILE A 15 4.70 -6.94 -13.17
N ILE A 16 4.27 -6.13 -12.21
CA ILE A 16 3.19 -5.17 -12.41
C ILE A 16 3.71 -4.02 -13.28
N ALA A 17 3.42 -4.10 -14.57
CA ALA A 17 3.73 -3.08 -15.57
C ALA A 17 2.50 -2.20 -15.88
N PHE A 18 2.68 -1.20 -16.76
CA PHE A 18 1.56 -0.37 -17.23
C PHE A 18 0.45 -1.25 -17.82
N PRO A 19 -0.83 -1.04 -17.47
CA PRO A 19 -1.90 -1.65 -18.23
C PRO A 19 -1.85 -1.13 -19.68
N ASP A 20 -2.08 -2.02 -20.65
CA ASP A 20 -2.13 -1.68 -22.08
C ASP A 20 -3.26 -0.68 -22.41
N THR A 21 -4.25 -0.57 -21.52
CA THR A 21 -5.38 0.33 -21.65
C THR A 21 -5.22 1.54 -20.72
N LEU A 22 -5.07 2.73 -21.30
CA LEU A 22 -5.18 3.99 -20.57
C LEU A 22 -6.64 4.19 -20.13
N PHE A 23 -6.92 3.96 -18.85
CA PHE A 23 -8.24 4.23 -18.29
C PHE A 23 -8.49 5.74 -18.20
N SER A 24 -9.74 6.15 -18.43
CA SER A 24 -10.13 7.56 -18.34
C SER A 24 -9.88 8.10 -16.93
N ARG A 25 -9.60 9.40 -16.82
CA ARG A 25 -9.24 10.10 -15.57
C ARG A 25 -10.32 10.09 -14.49
N ASN A 26 -11.50 9.54 -14.77
CA ASN A 26 -12.62 9.55 -13.84
C ASN A 26 -12.73 8.18 -13.17
N ILE A 27 -11.89 7.92 -12.17
CA ILE A 27 -12.18 6.86 -11.20
C ILE A 27 -13.46 7.29 -10.47
N VAL A 28 -14.56 6.60 -10.77
CA VAL A 28 -15.85 6.84 -10.11
C VAL A 28 -15.98 5.82 -8.97
N CYS A 29 -15.11 5.90 -7.98
CA CYS A 29 -15.32 5.28 -6.67
C CYS A 29 -15.32 6.38 -5.62
N GLU A 30 -16.13 6.20 -4.59
CA GLU A 30 -16.18 7.13 -3.47
C GLU A 30 -15.00 6.82 -2.55
N ILE A 31 -14.19 7.85 -2.23
CA ILE A 31 -13.01 7.71 -1.38
C ILE A 31 -13.14 8.67 -0.21
N HIS A 32 -13.33 8.11 0.98
CA HIS A 32 -13.51 8.85 2.23
C HIS A 32 -12.26 8.77 3.07
N LEU A 33 -11.58 9.91 3.22
CA LEU A 33 -10.35 10.03 4.01
C LEU A 33 -10.60 10.65 5.39
N SER A 34 -11.67 11.43 5.53
CA SER A 34 -11.97 12.20 6.75
C SER A 34 -13.44 12.63 6.80
N ASP A 35 -14.32 11.88 6.14
CA ASP A 35 -15.72 12.27 5.94
C ASP A 35 -16.61 11.75 7.09
N PHE A 36 -16.14 10.76 7.85
CA PHE A 36 -16.84 10.19 9.01
C PHE A 36 -16.12 10.49 10.32
N SER A 37 -16.88 10.66 11.40
CA SER A 37 -16.34 10.99 12.72
C SER A 37 -15.36 9.94 13.26
N PHE A 38 -15.57 8.65 12.97
CA PHE A 38 -14.66 7.58 13.39
C PHE A 38 -13.26 7.69 12.77
N GLN A 39 -13.09 8.47 11.69
CA GLN A 39 -11.79 8.67 11.05
C GLN A 39 -10.92 9.67 11.82
N ASN A 40 -11.47 10.41 12.78
CA ASN A 40 -10.67 11.34 13.57
C ASN A 40 -9.89 10.62 14.68
N LYS A 41 -8.56 10.47 14.49
CA LYS A 41 -7.62 9.86 15.44
C LYS A 41 -7.55 10.55 16.80
N ALA A 42 -8.05 11.79 16.93
CA ALA A 42 -8.07 12.48 18.21
C ALA A 42 -9.16 11.94 19.15
N HIS A 43 -10.12 11.15 18.66
CA HIS A 43 -11.12 10.52 19.52
C HIS A 43 -10.50 9.38 20.35
N PRO A 44 -11.02 9.15 21.57
CA PRO A 44 -10.70 7.96 22.33
C PRO A 44 -11.07 6.69 21.53
N VAL A 45 -10.24 5.66 21.63
CA VAL A 45 -10.38 4.43 20.83
C VAL A 45 -11.76 3.77 20.98
N PHE A 46 -12.29 3.69 22.21
CA PHE A 46 -13.63 3.12 22.46
C PHE A 46 -14.74 3.87 21.71
N LEU A 47 -14.59 5.18 21.51
CA LEU A 47 -15.58 6.00 20.81
C LEU A 47 -15.49 5.81 19.30
N ILE A 48 -14.30 5.48 18.78
CA ILE A 48 -14.10 5.25 17.34
C ILE A 48 -14.90 4.02 16.88
N GLU A 49 -14.92 2.95 17.67
CA GLU A 49 -15.71 1.75 17.39
C GLU A 49 -17.22 2.06 17.34
N ASP A 50 -17.76 2.75 18.35
CA ASP A 50 -19.17 3.13 18.40
C ASP A 50 -19.57 4.02 17.19
N LEU A 51 -18.73 5.00 16.85
CA LEU A 51 -18.95 5.88 15.69
C LEU A 51 -18.86 5.14 14.36
N PHE A 52 -18.02 4.12 14.27
CA PHE A 52 -17.90 3.27 13.09
C PHE A 52 -19.18 2.45 12.90
N GLU A 53 -19.65 1.76 13.94
CA GLU A 53 -20.89 0.99 13.89
C GLU A 53 -22.10 1.88 13.57
N GLU A 54 -22.15 3.09 14.13
CA GLU A 54 -23.16 4.09 13.78
C GLU A 54 -23.12 4.45 12.29
N ALA A 55 -21.93 4.75 11.74
CA ALA A 55 -21.77 5.10 10.33
C ALA A 55 -22.15 3.93 9.40
N VAL A 56 -21.75 2.70 9.75
CA VAL A 56 -22.11 1.49 9.00
C VAL A 56 -23.63 1.30 8.99
N SER A 57 -24.29 1.44 10.13
CA SER A 57 -25.74 1.26 10.24
C SER A 57 -26.55 2.30 9.47
N LYS A 58 -26.05 3.54 9.35
CA LYS A 58 -26.77 4.65 8.71
C LYS A 58 -26.50 4.75 7.22
N GLU A 59 -25.23 4.70 6.84
CA GLU A 59 -24.79 5.02 5.47
C GLU A 59 -24.50 3.76 4.64
N PHE A 60 -24.18 2.63 5.30
CA PHE A 60 -23.67 1.43 4.64
C PHE A 60 -24.42 0.13 5.00
N TYR A 61 -25.68 0.23 5.44
CA TYR A 61 -26.45 -0.91 5.98
C TYR A 61 -26.61 -2.09 5.01
N ASP A 62 -26.56 -1.86 3.70
CA ASP A 62 -26.67 -2.89 2.66
C ASP A 62 -25.34 -3.18 1.94
N TYR A 63 -24.24 -2.58 2.40
CA TYR A 63 -22.93 -2.81 1.81
C TYR A 63 -22.32 -4.12 2.33
N HIS A 64 -21.58 -4.81 1.47
CA HIS A 64 -20.69 -5.89 1.86
C HIS A 64 -19.36 -5.30 2.32
N ILE A 65 -19.03 -5.53 3.59
CA ILE A 65 -17.81 -5.02 4.20
C ILE A 65 -16.65 -5.95 3.86
N ILE A 66 -15.58 -5.36 3.33
CA ILE A 66 -14.28 -6.00 3.16
C ILE A 66 -13.24 -5.13 3.89
N ALA A 67 -12.30 -5.75 4.58
CA ALA A 67 -11.16 -5.06 5.17
C ALA A 67 -9.87 -5.70 4.70
N THR A 68 -8.85 -4.89 4.51
CA THR A 68 -7.56 -5.31 3.99
C THR A 68 -6.44 -4.67 4.77
N ASP A 69 -5.35 -5.41 4.91
CA ASP A 69 -4.12 -4.93 5.51
C ASP A 69 -2.92 -5.62 4.85
N ALA A 70 -1.74 -5.01 4.98
CA ALA A 70 -0.48 -5.63 4.61
C ALA A 70 0.55 -5.54 5.74
N SER A 71 1.39 -6.56 5.82
CA SER A 71 2.48 -6.59 6.79
C SER A 71 3.81 -6.78 6.11
N LYS A 72 4.85 -6.16 6.69
CA LYS A 72 6.23 -6.36 6.27
C LYS A 72 7.11 -6.60 7.48
N SER A 73 7.71 -7.78 7.50
CA SER A 73 8.69 -8.20 8.51
C SER A 73 10.05 -8.46 7.85
N HIS A 74 11.02 -8.92 8.64
CA HIS A 74 12.32 -9.34 8.11
C HIS A 74 12.22 -10.58 7.22
N SER A 75 11.23 -11.46 7.47
CA SER A 75 11.09 -12.74 6.79
C SER A 75 10.10 -12.68 5.62
N PHE A 76 8.99 -11.97 5.81
CA PHE A 76 7.88 -11.97 4.85
C PHE A 76 7.32 -10.58 4.62
N THR A 77 6.90 -10.33 3.39
CA THR A 77 5.88 -9.33 3.07
C THR A 77 4.59 -10.07 2.74
N SER A 78 3.49 -9.65 3.32
CA SER A 78 2.20 -10.32 3.21
C SER A 78 1.06 -9.34 2.99
N ILE A 79 -0.01 -9.85 2.40
CA ILE A 79 -1.28 -9.17 2.24
C ILE A 79 -2.37 -10.06 2.84
N ALA A 80 -3.36 -9.44 3.45
CA ALA A 80 -4.54 -10.12 3.94
C ALA A 80 -5.79 -9.34 3.63
N GLY A 81 -6.90 -10.06 3.57
CA GLY A 81 -8.20 -9.46 3.46
C GLY A 81 -9.25 -10.35 4.10
N ILE A 82 -10.30 -9.72 4.57
CA ILE A 82 -11.41 -10.40 5.23
C ILE A 82 -12.74 -9.76 4.89
N SER A 83 -13.77 -10.60 4.80
CA SER A 83 -15.17 -10.19 4.79
C SER A 83 -15.96 -11.04 5.78
N THR A 84 -17.28 -10.82 5.84
CA THR A 84 -18.18 -11.67 6.63
C THR A 84 -18.19 -13.13 6.19
N LEU A 85 -17.82 -13.41 4.93
CA LEU A 85 -17.96 -14.74 4.32
C LEU A 85 -16.64 -15.52 4.36
N GLN A 86 -15.51 -14.86 4.11
CA GLN A 86 -14.22 -15.51 3.97
C GLN A 86 -13.05 -14.55 4.20
N SER A 87 -11.84 -15.11 4.23
CA SER A 87 -10.59 -14.36 4.34
C SER A 87 -9.51 -14.99 3.48
N PHE A 88 -8.53 -14.20 3.08
CA PHE A 88 -7.30 -14.68 2.45
C PHE A 88 -6.07 -14.13 3.16
N VAL A 89 -4.97 -14.87 3.04
CA VAL A 89 -3.62 -14.43 3.43
C VAL A 89 -2.64 -14.94 2.38
N TYR A 90 -1.88 -14.02 1.80
CA TYR A 90 -0.87 -14.34 0.79
C TYR A 90 0.47 -13.75 1.18
N ARG A 91 1.53 -14.50 0.89
CA ARG A 91 2.89 -13.97 0.81
C ARG A 91 3.07 -13.30 -0.55
N ILE A 92 3.74 -12.15 -0.56
CA ILE A 92 4.20 -11.49 -1.78
C ILE A 92 5.70 -11.29 -1.71
N HIS A 93 6.31 -10.92 -2.84
CA HIS A 93 7.75 -10.79 -2.90
C HIS A 93 8.28 -9.75 -1.87
N PRO A 94 9.35 -10.08 -1.11
CA PRO A 94 9.81 -9.27 0.02
C PRO A 94 10.33 -7.88 -0.38
N ILE A 95 10.69 -7.67 -1.64
CA ILE A 95 11.16 -6.35 -2.11
C ILE A 95 10.03 -5.33 -2.21
N ASN A 96 8.77 -5.77 -2.33
CA ASN A 96 7.65 -4.86 -2.46
C ASN A 96 7.59 -3.93 -1.24
N SER A 97 7.37 -2.64 -1.48
CA SER A 97 7.15 -1.67 -0.41
C SER A 97 5.83 -1.96 0.31
N ILE A 98 5.69 -1.46 1.54
CA ILE A 98 4.42 -1.56 2.27
C ILE A 98 3.28 -0.90 1.47
N PHE A 99 3.55 0.24 0.83
CA PHE A 99 2.61 0.90 -0.08
C PHE A 99 2.11 -0.01 -1.20
N THR A 100 3.00 -0.76 -1.86
CA THR A 100 2.62 -1.73 -2.90
C THR A 100 1.81 -2.88 -2.31
N ALA A 101 2.23 -3.38 -1.14
CA ALA A 101 1.54 -4.47 -0.47
C ALA A 101 0.09 -4.09 -0.11
N GLU A 102 -0.12 -2.91 0.48
CA GLU A 102 -1.44 -2.37 0.79
C GLU A 102 -2.32 -2.25 -0.44
N ALA A 103 -1.81 -1.67 -1.53
CA ALA A 103 -2.56 -1.55 -2.77
C ALA A 103 -2.88 -2.92 -3.39
N LEU A 104 -1.99 -3.91 -3.24
CA LEU A 104 -2.22 -5.29 -3.68
C LEU A 104 -3.24 -6.01 -2.79
N ALA A 105 -3.28 -5.74 -1.48
CA ALA A 105 -4.29 -6.28 -0.58
C ALA A 105 -5.70 -5.86 -1.02
N ILE A 106 -5.90 -4.58 -1.33
CA ILE A 106 -7.16 -4.08 -1.89
C ILE A 106 -7.44 -4.72 -3.25
N CYS A 107 -6.44 -4.83 -4.13
CA CYS A 107 -6.61 -5.50 -5.42
C CYS A 107 -7.11 -6.95 -5.26
N GLN A 108 -6.54 -7.69 -4.32
CA GLN A 108 -6.87 -9.09 -4.08
C GLN A 108 -8.25 -9.23 -3.44
N ALA A 109 -8.60 -8.35 -2.49
CA ALA A 109 -9.92 -8.32 -1.90
C ALA A 109 -11.00 -7.99 -2.93
N LEU A 110 -10.72 -7.08 -3.85
CA LEU A 110 -11.62 -6.83 -4.97
C LEU A 110 -11.79 -8.06 -5.86
N ASP A 111 -10.82 -8.96 -5.99
CA ASP A 111 -10.98 -10.19 -6.78
C ASP A 111 -11.75 -11.28 -6.03
N GLU A 112 -11.34 -11.59 -4.79
CA GLU A 112 -11.81 -12.75 -4.06
C GLU A 112 -12.97 -12.46 -3.10
N LEU A 113 -13.03 -11.29 -2.48
CA LEU A 113 -13.98 -11.00 -1.40
C LEU A 113 -15.24 -10.26 -1.88
N SER A 114 -15.24 -9.79 -3.12
CA SER A 114 -16.38 -9.08 -3.69
C SER A 114 -17.56 -10.01 -3.98
N VAL A 115 -18.78 -9.57 -3.65
CA VAL A 115 -20.04 -10.28 -3.94
C VAL A 115 -20.80 -9.55 -5.05
N THR A 116 -21.20 -10.24 -6.11
CA THR A 116 -21.74 -9.62 -7.35
C THR A 116 -22.96 -8.71 -7.13
N ASP A 117 -23.85 -9.07 -6.20
CA ASP A 117 -25.14 -8.39 -6.02
C ASP A 117 -25.17 -7.38 -4.86
N LYS A 118 -24.00 -7.00 -4.32
CA LYS A 118 -23.91 -6.03 -3.21
C LYS A 118 -22.90 -4.93 -3.49
N ASN A 119 -23.17 -3.70 -3.05
CA ASN A 119 -22.15 -2.66 -3.03
C ASN A 119 -21.04 -3.01 -2.02
N LEU A 120 -19.81 -2.51 -2.24
CA LEU A 120 -18.66 -2.84 -1.41
C LEU A 120 -18.25 -1.66 -0.55
N LEU A 121 -18.10 -1.90 0.75
CA LEU A 121 -17.44 -1.01 1.68
C LEU A 121 -16.06 -1.58 1.97
N SER A 122 -15.02 -0.98 1.41
CA SER A 122 -13.65 -1.45 1.52
C SER A 122 -12.88 -0.60 2.53
N LEU A 123 -12.52 -1.21 3.65
CA LEU A 123 -11.78 -0.62 4.75
C LEU A 123 -10.28 -0.90 4.56
N THR A 124 -9.46 0.13 4.74
CA THR A 124 -7.99 0.04 4.72
C THR A 124 -7.43 1.16 5.57
N ASP A 125 -6.36 0.88 6.31
CA ASP A 125 -5.65 1.91 7.07
C ASP A 125 -4.59 2.65 6.24
N SER A 126 -4.42 2.26 4.98
CA SER A 126 -3.45 2.85 4.05
C SER A 126 -3.96 4.15 3.44
N TYR A 127 -3.88 5.22 4.24
CA TYR A 127 -4.17 6.60 3.78
C TYR A 127 -3.42 6.94 2.49
N SER A 128 -2.16 6.50 2.40
CA SER A 128 -1.28 6.77 1.25
C SER A 128 -1.80 6.19 -0.06
N VAL A 129 -2.34 4.97 -0.04
CA VAL A 129 -2.91 4.30 -1.23
C VAL A 129 -4.19 5.01 -1.67
N LEU A 130 -5.07 5.32 -0.72
CA LEU A 130 -6.32 6.05 -1.00
C LEU A 130 -6.06 7.45 -1.55
N GLN A 131 -5.09 8.17 -0.99
CA GLN A 131 -4.66 9.48 -1.50
C GLN A 131 -4.07 9.37 -2.92
N ALA A 132 -3.23 8.36 -3.18
CA ALA A 132 -2.64 8.16 -4.50
C ALA A 132 -3.69 7.80 -5.56
N LEU A 133 -4.73 7.07 -5.19
CA LEU A 133 -5.86 6.76 -6.04
C LEU A 133 -6.74 7.99 -6.30
N LYS A 134 -7.03 8.78 -5.26
CA LYS A 134 -7.77 10.06 -5.37
C LYS A 134 -7.06 11.06 -6.28
N CYS A 135 -5.73 11.09 -6.23
CA CYS A 135 -4.87 11.91 -7.07
C CYS A 135 -4.26 11.13 -8.24
N LEU A 136 -5.01 10.19 -8.86
CA LEU A 136 -4.49 9.38 -9.95
C LEU A 136 -4.02 10.24 -11.13
N THR A 137 -2.77 10.02 -11.56
CA THR A 137 -2.20 10.58 -12.77
C THR A 137 -1.51 9.49 -13.58
N ILE A 138 -1.10 9.79 -14.82
CA ILE A 138 -0.28 8.86 -15.63
C ILE A 138 1.09 8.53 -14.99
N LYS A 139 1.54 9.37 -14.05
CA LYS A 139 2.80 9.17 -13.32
C LYS A 139 2.61 8.38 -12.03
N SER A 140 1.38 8.03 -11.66
CA SER A 140 1.11 7.25 -10.47
C SER A 140 1.77 5.87 -10.56
N PRO A 141 2.07 5.24 -9.40
CA PRO A 141 2.65 3.90 -9.38
C PRO A 141 1.78 2.88 -10.12
N LYS A 142 2.38 1.89 -10.78
CA LYS A 142 1.62 0.88 -11.58
C LYS A 142 0.62 0.10 -10.75
N VAL A 143 0.92 -0.15 -9.49
CA VAL A 143 -0.03 -0.81 -8.58
C VAL A 143 -1.32 0.00 -8.38
N ILE A 144 -1.25 1.34 -8.38
CA ILE A 144 -2.43 2.21 -8.28
C ILE A 144 -3.24 2.19 -9.58
N HIS A 145 -2.57 2.14 -10.73
CA HIS A 145 -3.26 1.93 -12.02
C HIS A 145 -3.96 0.57 -12.08
N ARG A 146 -3.32 -0.49 -11.57
CA ARG A 146 -3.91 -1.83 -11.45
C ARG A 146 -5.17 -1.79 -10.57
N LEU A 147 -5.08 -1.16 -9.41
CA LEU A 147 -6.21 -0.97 -8.50
C LEU A 147 -7.36 -0.19 -9.18
N ALA A 148 -7.05 0.93 -9.83
CA ALA A 148 -8.03 1.70 -10.59
C ALA A 148 -8.73 0.88 -11.68
N GLY A 149 -7.98 0.02 -12.40
CA GLY A 149 -8.52 -0.90 -13.39
C GLY A 149 -9.49 -1.92 -12.77
N LYS A 150 -9.16 -2.50 -11.61
CA LYS A 150 -10.07 -3.42 -10.90
C LYS A 150 -11.35 -2.73 -10.44
N ILE A 151 -11.25 -1.52 -9.90
CA ILE A 151 -12.40 -0.70 -9.53
C ILE A 151 -13.29 -0.43 -10.75
N PHE A 152 -12.68 -0.09 -11.89
CA PHE A 152 -13.40 0.14 -13.14
C PHE A 152 -14.14 -1.11 -13.62
N VAL A 153 -13.51 -2.28 -13.57
CA VAL A 153 -14.16 -3.56 -13.92
C VAL A 153 -15.39 -3.81 -13.03
N ARG A 154 -15.26 -3.64 -11.72
CA ARG A 154 -16.37 -3.82 -10.77
C ARG A 154 -17.51 -2.84 -11.01
N LYS A 155 -17.20 -1.59 -11.34
CA LYS A 155 -18.20 -0.60 -11.77
C LYS A 155 -18.98 -1.05 -13.01
N ASN A 156 -18.33 -1.68 -14.00
CA ASN A 156 -19.02 -2.19 -15.19
C ASN A 156 -19.99 -3.34 -14.88
N PHE A 157 -19.85 -3.97 -13.72
CA PHE A 157 -20.83 -4.91 -13.16
C PHE A 157 -21.90 -4.21 -12.29
N ASN A 158 -22.06 -2.89 -12.40
CA ASN A 158 -23.00 -2.05 -11.64
C ASN A 158 -22.81 -2.10 -10.12
N GLN A 159 -21.62 -2.49 -9.66
CA GLN A 159 -21.28 -2.54 -8.24
C GLN A 159 -20.67 -1.20 -7.80
N LYS A 160 -21.27 -0.53 -6.80
CA LYS A 160 -20.63 0.65 -6.18
C LYS A 160 -19.53 0.20 -5.23
N ILE A 161 -18.42 0.92 -5.25
CA ILE A 161 -17.30 0.71 -4.33
C ILE A 161 -17.08 2.01 -3.56
N CYS A 162 -17.17 1.90 -2.25
CA CYS A 162 -16.81 2.93 -1.29
C CYS A 162 -15.51 2.50 -0.60
N LEU A 163 -14.44 3.27 -0.78
CA LEU A 163 -13.17 3.07 -0.12
C LEU A 163 -13.09 4.01 1.08
N VAL A 164 -12.93 3.46 2.27
CA VAL A 164 -12.94 4.24 3.51
C VAL A 164 -11.66 3.98 4.26
N TRP A 165 -10.97 5.07 4.57
CA TRP A 165 -9.79 5.01 5.42
C TRP A 165 -10.20 4.70 6.87
N THR A 166 -9.58 3.70 7.49
CA THR A 166 -9.78 3.34 8.90
C THR A 166 -8.51 3.66 9.70
N PRO A 167 -8.60 4.33 10.85
CA PRO A 167 -7.42 4.48 11.70
C PRO A 167 -6.96 3.11 12.20
N GLY A 168 -5.67 2.80 12.06
CA GLY A 168 -5.09 1.59 12.66
C GLY A 168 -5.16 1.61 14.19
N HIS A 169 -5.28 0.44 14.81
CA HIS A 169 -5.39 0.26 16.27
C HIS A 169 -6.59 0.98 16.90
N SER A 170 -7.73 0.94 16.21
CA SER A 170 -8.94 1.69 16.55
C SER A 170 -10.06 0.84 17.17
N LEU A 171 -9.78 -0.43 17.49
CA LEU A 171 -10.76 -1.45 17.92
C LEU A 171 -11.84 -1.78 16.87
N ILE A 172 -11.78 -1.18 15.66
CA ILE A 172 -12.64 -1.61 14.55
C ILE A 172 -12.27 -3.05 14.17
N HIS A 173 -13.13 -3.98 14.55
CA HIS A 173 -12.84 -5.42 14.50
C HIS A 173 -12.41 -5.92 13.11
N TRP A 174 -12.96 -5.34 12.04
CA TRP A 174 -12.59 -5.64 10.66
C TRP A 174 -11.11 -5.32 10.37
N ASN A 175 -10.67 -4.13 10.80
CA ASN A 175 -9.31 -3.66 10.58
C ASN A 175 -8.31 -4.46 11.42
N GLU A 176 -8.58 -4.63 12.72
CA GLU A 176 -7.72 -5.41 13.61
C GLU A 176 -7.57 -6.86 13.16
N LYS A 177 -8.63 -7.45 12.60
CA LYS A 177 -8.58 -8.82 12.09
C LYS A 177 -7.79 -8.94 10.79
N ALA A 178 -7.91 -7.97 9.88
CA ALA A 178 -7.07 -7.90 8.68
C ALA A 178 -5.59 -7.76 9.07
N ASP A 179 -5.27 -6.88 10.02
CA ASP A 179 -3.92 -6.66 10.55
C ASP A 179 -3.33 -7.93 11.18
N LEU A 180 -4.11 -8.60 12.03
CA LEU A 180 -3.70 -9.87 12.62
C LEU A 180 -3.41 -10.93 11.55
N LEU A 181 -4.27 -11.05 10.53
CA LEU A 181 -4.09 -12.00 9.43
C LEU A 181 -2.82 -11.71 8.62
N ALA A 182 -2.55 -10.43 8.31
CA ALA A 182 -1.34 -10.05 7.60
C ALA A 182 -0.08 -10.37 8.41
N LYS A 183 -0.10 -10.13 9.73
CA LYS A 183 1.03 -10.39 10.64
C LYS A 183 1.27 -11.85 10.97
N THR A 184 0.25 -12.71 10.91
CA THR A 184 0.34 -14.13 11.26
C THR A 184 0.76 -15.04 10.10
N VAL A 185 1.24 -14.45 9.00
CA VAL A 185 1.73 -15.18 7.83
C VAL A 185 2.89 -16.12 8.16
N THR A 186 2.92 -17.27 7.49
CA THR A 186 3.94 -18.32 7.63
C THR A 186 4.38 -18.84 6.25
N GLU A 187 5.46 -19.61 6.19
CA GLU A 187 5.96 -20.21 4.94
C GLU A 187 4.93 -21.09 4.21
N SER A 188 4.01 -21.73 4.95
CA SER A 188 2.97 -22.57 4.36
C SER A 188 1.90 -21.79 3.62
N HIS A 189 1.83 -20.47 3.82
CA HIS A 189 0.86 -19.64 3.11
C HIS A 189 1.22 -19.53 1.62
N PRO A 190 0.20 -19.47 0.74
CA PRO A 190 0.39 -19.33 -0.69
C PRO A 190 1.20 -18.07 -1.04
N PHE A 191 2.06 -18.20 -2.04
CA PHE A 191 2.93 -17.12 -2.53
C PHE A 191 2.42 -16.61 -3.87
N ILE A 192 2.26 -15.30 -3.98
CA ILE A 192 1.96 -14.62 -5.23
C ILE A 192 3.21 -13.85 -5.66
N GLU A 193 3.75 -14.22 -6.83
CA GLU A 193 4.99 -13.64 -7.38
C GLU A 193 4.86 -12.19 -7.85
N TRP A 194 3.84 -11.44 -7.42
CA TRP A 194 3.66 -10.06 -7.83
C TRP A 194 4.76 -9.16 -7.31
N ILE A 195 5.37 -8.40 -8.23
CA ILE A 195 6.38 -7.41 -7.91
C ILE A 195 6.09 -6.10 -8.64
N ALA A 196 6.10 -4.97 -7.94
CA ALA A 196 6.01 -3.66 -8.60
C ALA A 196 7.33 -3.26 -9.26
N SER A 197 7.25 -2.76 -10.49
CA SER A 197 8.44 -2.32 -11.25
C SER A 197 9.21 -1.21 -10.54
N GLU A 198 8.49 -0.31 -9.87
CA GLU A 198 9.04 0.79 -9.09
C GLU A 198 9.79 0.29 -7.86
N ASP A 199 9.32 -0.79 -7.23
CA ASP A 199 9.99 -1.42 -6.09
C ASP A 199 11.27 -2.15 -6.52
N ILE A 200 11.27 -2.80 -7.69
CA ILE A 200 12.49 -3.37 -8.30
C ILE A 200 13.55 -2.28 -8.49
N ILE A 201 13.16 -1.18 -9.13
CA ILE A 201 14.08 -0.06 -9.41
C ILE A 201 14.64 0.50 -8.09
N SER A 202 13.77 0.73 -7.11
CA SER A 202 14.17 1.27 -5.81
C SER A 202 15.10 0.32 -5.07
N HIS A 203 14.82 -0.99 -5.09
CA HIS A 203 15.66 -2.01 -4.48
C HIS A 203 17.08 -2.02 -5.09
N PHE A 204 17.20 -2.01 -6.41
CA PHE A 204 18.51 -1.99 -7.08
C PHE A 204 19.27 -0.68 -6.85
N GLN A 205 18.58 0.45 -6.75
CA GLN A 205 19.19 1.72 -6.37
C GLN A 205 19.78 1.65 -4.95
N THR A 206 19.03 1.09 -3.99
CA THR A 206 19.50 0.87 -2.62
C THR A 206 20.72 -0.03 -2.57
N ILE A 207 20.71 -1.18 -3.26
CA ILE A 207 21.87 -2.09 -3.33
C ILE A 207 23.09 -1.37 -3.92
N SER A 208 22.89 -0.60 -5.00
CA SER A 208 23.99 0.11 -5.66
C SER A 208 24.60 1.17 -4.76
N LEU A 209 23.77 1.90 -4.01
CA LEU A 209 24.21 2.87 -3.02
C LEU A 209 24.98 2.21 -1.87
N GLN A 210 24.46 1.11 -1.31
CA GLN A 210 25.12 0.35 -0.24
C GLN A 210 26.50 -0.15 -0.67
N LYS A 211 26.62 -0.72 -1.88
CA LYS A 211 27.91 -1.15 -2.44
C LYS A 211 28.88 0.02 -2.61
N THR A 212 28.39 1.17 -3.06
CA THR A 212 29.22 2.37 -3.24
C THR A 212 29.71 2.90 -1.89
N ASN A 213 28.84 2.95 -0.87
CA ASN A 213 29.20 3.37 0.48
C ASN A 213 30.22 2.41 1.09
N HIS A 214 29.99 1.10 1.02
CA HIS A 214 30.92 0.09 1.51
C HIS A 214 32.28 0.18 0.78
N SER A 215 32.29 0.44 -0.53
CA SER A 215 33.53 0.64 -1.27
C SER A 215 34.26 1.92 -0.86
N PHE A 216 33.53 2.98 -0.48
CA PHE A 216 34.10 4.23 -0.01
C PHE A 216 34.70 4.09 1.39
N GLU A 217 33.95 3.49 2.32
CA GLU A 217 34.39 3.17 3.69
C GLU A 217 35.69 2.36 3.71
N ASN A 218 35.83 1.42 2.76
CA ASN A 218 37.02 0.58 2.64
C ASN A 218 38.12 1.19 1.75
N SER A 219 37.98 2.44 1.31
CA SER A 219 38.95 3.11 0.45
C SER A 219 39.94 3.94 1.26
N LYS A 220 41.13 4.17 0.68
CA LYS A 220 42.13 5.11 1.22
C LYS A 220 41.61 6.56 1.36
N TYR A 221 40.45 6.88 0.80
CA TYR A 221 39.87 8.21 0.83
C TYR A 221 39.04 8.47 2.10
N GLN A 222 38.56 7.42 2.79
CA GLN A 222 37.83 7.54 4.04
C GLN A 222 38.65 8.26 5.12
N GLU A 223 39.94 7.92 5.25
CA GLU A 223 40.85 8.55 6.21
C GLU A 223 41.10 10.04 5.89
N SER A 224 40.97 10.44 4.62
CA SER A 224 41.23 11.81 4.16
C SER A 224 40.00 12.72 4.15
N ILE A 225 38.82 12.16 3.93
CA ILE A 225 37.56 12.91 3.77
C ILE A 225 36.67 12.78 5.02
N GLY A 226 36.88 11.77 5.87
CA GLY A 226 36.02 11.46 7.01
C GLY A 226 34.64 10.96 6.58
N ASP A 227 33.71 10.88 7.54
CA ASP A 227 32.31 10.56 7.23
C ASP A 227 31.73 11.67 6.35
N ILE A 228 31.45 11.36 5.09
CA ILE A 228 30.72 12.28 4.21
C ILE A 228 29.28 12.29 4.72
N PRO A 229 28.75 13.42 5.25
CA PRO A 229 27.33 13.52 5.51
C PRO A 229 26.61 13.28 4.19
N THR A 230 25.42 12.72 4.22
CA THR A 230 24.52 12.34 3.11
C THR A 230 24.17 13.46 2.07
N MET A 231 25.01 14.48 1.90
CA MET A 231 24.95 15.61 0.97
C MET A 231 25.00 15.27 -0.52
N LEU A 232 25.33 14.03 -0.93
CA LEU A 232 25.28 13.62 -2.34
C LEU A 232 23.91 13.07 -2.78
N THR A 233 22.96 12.90 -1.85
CA THR A 233 21.59 12.46 -2.18
C THR A 233 20.84 13.37 -3.16
N PRO A 234 20.99 14.72 -3.16
CA PRO A 234 20.29 15.58 -4.12
C PRO A 234 20.80 15.43 -5.56
N TRP A 235 22.12 15.21 -5.74
CA TRP A 235 22.73 15.11 -7.08
C TRP A 235 22.34 13.84 -7.82
N LEU A 236 22.08 12.73 -7.10
CA LEU A 236 21.56 11.50 -7.69
C LEU A 236 20.03 11.55 -7.91
N LYS A 237 19.28 12.28 -7.07
CA LYS A 237 17.83 12.49 -7.26
C LYS A 237 17.51 13.41 -8.47
N ASN A 238 18.35 14.39 -8.77
CA ASN A 238 18.10 15.41 -9.80
C ASN A 238 18.20 14.95 -11.26
N ARG A 239 18.43 13.66 -11.56
CA ARG A 239 18.34 13.16 -12.94
C ARG A 239 16.90 12.82 -13.40
N ARG A 240 15.91 12.92 -12.51
CA ARG A 240 14.49 12.93 -12.90
C ARG A 240 13.74 13.92 -12.01
N GLY A 241 13.30 15.03 -12.61
CA GLY A 241 12.40 15.97 -11.96
C GLY A 241 11.05 15.32 -11.64
N TYR A 242 10.94 14.74 -10.45
CA TYR A 242 9.66 14.43 -9.82
C TYR A 242 9.28 15.63 -8.95
N HIS A 243 8.51 16.54 -9.53
CA HIS A 243 7.76 17.52 -8.75
C HIS A 243 6.67 16.75 -7.98
N TYR A 244 6.97 16.40 -6.73
CA TYR A 244 5.95 16.13 -5.74
C TYR A 244 5.22 17.44 -5.47
N CYS A 245 3.90 17.39 -5.41
CA CYS A 245 3.08 18.51 -4.96
C CYS A 245 3.59 18.94 -3.57
N THR A 246 4.16 20.13 -3.50
CA THR A 246 4.72 20.72 -2.29
C THR A 246 3.60 21.18 -1.38
N THR A 247 3.33 20.39 -0.34
CA THR A 247 3.16 20.81 1.05
C THR A 247 3.13 19.54 1.90
N PHE A 248 4.29 19.06 2.32
CA PHE A 248 4.42 18.06 3.37
C PHE A 248 5.65 18.47 4.19
N ASN A 249 5.42 18.93 5.41
CA ASN A 249 6.47 19.28 6.35
C ASN A 249 6.78 18.01 7.17
N PRO A 250 8.00 17.45 7.11
CA PRO A 250 8.34 16.21 7.81
C PRO A 250 8.48 16.34 9.34
N ASP A 251 8.37 17.56 9.89
CA ASP A 251 8.64 17.84 11.30
C ASP A 251 7.42 17.67 12.23
N ASP A 252 6.23 17.34 11.71
CA ASP A 252 4.99 17.24 12.52
C ASP A 252 4.76 15.88 13.20
N TYR A 253 5.71 14.93 13.16
CA TYR A 253 5.52 13.58 13.74
C TYR A 253 6.59 13.10 14.73
N TYR A 254 7.36 14.02 15.33
CA TYR A 254 8.19 13.70 16.50
C TYR A 254 7.72 14.47 17.74
N SER A 255 6.60 14.06 18.32
CA SER A 255 6.39 14.16 19.76
C SER A 255 5.39 13.10 20.23
N GLY A 256 5.82 12.23 21.15
CA GLY A 256 4.92 11.28 21.81
C GLY A 256 5.43 9.85 21.95
N ALA A 257 6.67 9.64 22.40
CA ALA A 257 7.10 8.36 22.94
C ALA A 257 8.31 8.54 23.89
N ILE A 258 8.08 9.08 25.09
CA ILE A 258 8.92 8.82 26.28
C ILE A 258 8.02 8.81 27.52
N ALA A 259 8.09 7.69 28.25
CA ALA A 259 7.47 7.34 29.54
C ALA A 259 5.97 6.99 29.54
#